data_AF-A0A075MTI3-F1
#
_entry.id   AF-A0A075MTI3-F1
#
_cell.length_a   1.000
_cell.length_b   1.000
_cell.length_c   1.000
_cell.angle_alpha   90.00
_cell.angle_beta   90.00
_cell.angle_gamma   90.00
#
_symmetry.space_group_name_H-M   'P 1'
#
loop_
_entity.id
_entity.type
_entity.pdbx_description
1 polymer ?
#
loop_
_entity_poly.entity_id
_entity_poly.type
_entity_poly.pdbx_seq_one_letter_code
_entity_poly.pdbx_strand_id
1 'polypeptide(L)'
;MQIRHCVEEANVDKEDMKVIDPTQVRHVTVLAGKIDSMSGLVDPASHLNLDFPDHRVTTCIIAEKFEKGAPVQMDDNGMIFATVDRSAYKHYGTVDYTQRLTDMIKAVQKKGMMMAETKSSSASDKKKKGLSE
;
A
#
# COMPACT_ATOMS: atom_id res chain seq x y z
N MET A 1 1.40 -14.68 4.67
CA MET A 1 1.94 -13.70 3.70
C MET A 1 2.33 -12.44 4.47
N GLN A 2 3.59 -12.02 4.41
CA GLN A 2 4.08 -10.90 5.22
C GLN A 2 3.93 -9.59 4.45
N ILE A 3 3.25 -8.62 5.06
CA ILE A 3 3.12 -7.26 4.53
C ILE A 3 4.35 -6.45 4.97
N ARG A 4 4.93 -5.68 4.06
CA ARG A 4 6.13 -4.87 4.28
C ARG A 4 5.90 -3.45 3.78
N HIS A 5 6.49 -2.47 4.46
CA HIS A 5 6.64 -1.14 3.88
C HIS A 5 7.67 -1.19 2.76
N CYS A 6 7.38 -0.50 1.66
CA CYS A 6 8.19 -0.50 0.46
C CYS A 6 8.30 0.91 -0.10
N VAL A 7 9.44 1.20 -0.70
CA VAL A 7 9.74 2.45 -1.38
C VAL A 7 10.35 2.14 -2.75
N GLU A 8 10.15 3.02 -3.72
CA GLU A 8 10.87 2.94 -5.00
C GLU A 8 12.32 3.40 -4.82
N GLU A 9 13.25 2.81 -5.57
CA GLU A 9 14.67 3.17 -5.56
C GLU A 9 14.88 4.66 -5.84
N ALA A 10 14.07 5.26 -6.72
CA ALA A 10 14.13 6.68 -7.03
C ALA A 10 13.80 7.60 -5.83
N ASN A 11 13.21 7.06 -4.76
CA ASN A 11 12.84 7.77 -3.54
C ASN A 11 13.72 7.36 -2.34
N VAL A 12 14.94 6.89 -2.63
CA VAL A 12 15.96 6.56 -1.62
C VAL A 12 17.21 7.38 -1.89
N ASP A 13 17.71 8.03 -0.84
CA ASP A 13 19.04 8.62 -0.82
C ASP A 13 20.09 7.50 -0.84
N LYS A 14 20.90 7.45 -1.90
CA LYS A 14 21.86 6.36 -2.13
C LYS A 14 23.08 6.42 -1.23
N GLU A 15 23.38 7.57 -0.61
CA GLU A 15 24.53 7.73 0.27
C GLU A 15 24.16 7.27 1.69
N ASP A 16 22.99 7.71 2.19
CA ASP A 16 22.57 7.48 3.57
C ASP A 16 21.59 6.31 3.74
N MET A 17 21.11 5.71 2.64
CA MET A 17 20.06 4.69 2.63
C MET A 17 18.81 5.13 3.39
N LYS A 18 18.42 6.38 3.19
CA LYS A 18 17.23 7.00 3.79
C LYS A 18 16.14 7.22 2.75
N VAL A 19 14.88 7.08 3.18
CA VAL A 19 13.73 7.44 2.36
C VAL A 19 13.65 8.97 2.23
N ILE A 20 13.58 9.47 1.00
CA ILE A 20 13.55 10.91 0.70
C ILE A 20 12.16 11.50 1.05
N ASP A 21 11.09 10.93 0.50
CA ASP A 21 9.71 11.28 0.83
C ASP A 21 8.95 10.06 1.41
N PRO A 22 8.80 9.97 2.75
CA PRO A 22 8.10 8.87 3.40
C PRO A 22 6.59 8.80 3.11
N THR A 23 6.00 9.85 2.52
CA THR A 23 4.58 9.84 2.12
C THR A 23 4.33 9.00 0.86
N GLN A 24 5.39 8.70 0.09
CA GLN A 24 5.30 7.84 -1.10
C GLN A 24 5.43 6.34 -0.78
N VAL A 25 5.60 5.98 0.49
CA VAL A 25 5.70 4.57 0.89
C VAL A 25 4.38 3.83 0.61
N ARG A 26 4.48 2.54 0.27
CA ARG A 26 3.34 1.63 0.12
C ARG A 26 3.53 0.38 0.94
N HIS A 27 2.43 -0.28 1.30
CA HIS A 27 2.49 -1.67 1.73
C HIS A 27 2.56 -2.59 0.52
N VAL A 28 3.43 -3.59 0.60
CA VAL A 28 3.56 -4.61 -0.43
C VAL A 28 3.65 -6.00 0.18
N THR A 29 3.43 -7.00 -0.65
CA THR A 29 3.84 -8.38 -0.40
C THR A 29 4.86 -8.78 -1.44
N VAL A 30 5.81 -9.63 -1.04
CA VAL A 30 6.92 -10.05 -1.88
C VAL A 30 6.87 -11.57 -2.05
N LEU A 31 7.02 -12.02 -3.28
CA LEU A 31 7.14 -13.42 -3.64
C LEU A 31 8.35 -13.59 -4.56
N ALA A 32 9.27 -14.50 -4.20
CA ALA A 32 10.49 -14.78 -4.96
C ALA A 32 11.29 -13.51 -5.33
N GLY A 33 11.46 -12.60 -4.36
CA GLY A 33 12.23 -11.35 -4.53
C GLY A 33 11.53 -10.30 -5.40
N LYS A 34 10.25 -10.47 -5.73
CA LYS A 34 9.47 -9.55 -6.56
C LYS A 34 8.19 -9.12 -5.88
N ILE A 35 7.69 -7.94 -6.20
CA ILE A 35 6.39 -7.47 -5.72
C ILE A 35 5.28 -8.40 -6.24
N ASP A 36 4.48 -8.99 -5.36
CA ASP A 36 3.30 -9.77 -5.75
C ASP A 36 2.02 -8.92 -5.70
N SER A 37 1.86 -8.10 -4.66
CA SER A 37 0.75 -7.15 -4.53
C SER A 37 1.17 -5.90 -3.78
N MET A 38 0.40 -4.82 -3.96
CA MET A 38 0.69 -3.51 -3.42
C MET A 38 -0.58 -2.72 -3.10
N SER A 39 -0.50 -1.91 -2.05
CA SER A 39 -1.56 -1.02 -1.61
C SER A 39 -1.48 0.35 -2.31
N GLY A 40 -2.38 1.25 -1.89
CA GLY A 40 -2.17 2.69 -2.04
C GLY A 40 -0.99 3.21 -1.22
N LEU A 41 -0.74 4.52 -1.33
CA LEU A 41 0.19 5.22 -0.46
C LEU A 41 -0.22 5.09 1.01
N VAL A 42 0.77 5.09 1.91
CA VAL A 42 0.52 5.11 3.34
C VAL A 42 -0.20 6.41 3.76
N ASP A 43 -1.03 6.32 4.79
CA ASP A 43 -1.62 7.49 5.44
C ASP A 43 -0.62 8.07 6.46
N PRO A 44 -0.15 9.34 6.31
CA PRO A 44 0.76 9.95 7.26
C PRO A 44 0.24 9.98 8.70
N ALA A 45 -1.07 10.13 8.91
CA ALA A 45 -1.67 10.19 10.24
C ALA A 45 -1.62 8.84 10.99
N SER A 46 -1.31 7.74 10.30
CA SER A 46 -1.04 6.43 10.92
C SER A 46 0.42 6.03 10.86
N HIS A 47 1.11 6.29 9.75
CA HIS A 47 2.45 5.75 9.50
C HIS A 47 3.58 6.70 9.90
N LEU A 48 3.31 8.01 9.93
CA LEU A 48 4.28 9.04 10.32
C LEU A 48 3.89 9.72 11.65
N ASN A 49 3.04 9.06 12.44
CA ASN A 49 2.46 9.61 13.65
C ASN A 49 3.18 9.13 14.91
N LEU A 50 3.73 10.09 15.66
CA LEU A 50 4.38 9.83 16.96
C LEU A 50 3.38 9.41 18.04
N ASP A 51 2.10 9.77 17.91
CA ASP A 51 1.02 9.41 18.83
C ASP A 51 0.43 8.01 18.54
N PHE A 52 0.93 7.32 17.51
CA PHE A 52 0.49 5.98 17.12
C PHE A 52 1.69 5.09 16.68
N PRO A 53 2.59 4.75 17.62
CA PRO A 53 3.90 4.19 17.29
C PRO A 53 3.85 2.78 16.71
N ASP A 54 2.82 1.98 17.01
CA ASP A 54 2.74 0.57 16.64
C ASP A 54 2.55 0.33 15.13
N HIS A 55 2.13 1.36 14.39
CA HIS A 55 1.95 1.30 12.93
C HIS A 55 2.96 2.16 12.18
N ARG A 56 3.99 2.66 12.86
CA ARG A 56 4.95 3.59 12.27
C ARG A 56 5.79 2.92 11.19
N VAL A 57 5.98 3.60 10.07
CA VAL A 57 6.99 3.18 9.08
C VAL A 57 8.38 3.52 9.61
N THR A 58 9.24 2.52 9.75
CA THR A 58 10.61 2.67 10.25
C THR A 58 11.64 2.25 9.20
N THR A 59 11.40 1.11 8.58
CA THR A 59 12.24 0.54 7.52
C THR A 59 11.38 0.15 6.33
N CYS A 60 11.85 0.45 5.12
CA CYS A 60 11.21 0.07 3.87
C CYS A 60 12.13 -0.86 3.08
N ILE A 61 11.57 -1.91 2.49
CA ILE A 61 12.29 -2.61 1.42
C ILE A 61 12.31 -1.71 0.17
N ILE A 62 13.30 -1.90 -0.69
CA ILE A 62 13.52 -1.05 -1.87
C ILE A 62 13.12 -1.83 -3.11
N ALA A 63 12.19 -1.31 -3.89
CA ALA A 63 11.83 -1.88 -5.19
C ALA A 63 12.36 -1.00 -6.33
N GLU A 64 12.70 -1.60 -7.46
CA GLU A 64 13.10 -0.84 -8.66
C GLU A 64 12.01 0.16 -9.07
N LYS A 65 10.75 -0.30 -9.04
CA LYS A 65 9.55 0.49 -9.32
C LYS A 65 8.33 -0.12 -8.66
N PHE A 66 7.28 0.67 -8.48
CA PHE A 66 6.00 0.20 -7.99
C PHE A 66 5.16 -0.46 -9.09
N GLU A 67 5.55 -1.69 -9.43
CA GLU A 67 4.81 -2.53 -10.37
C GLU A 67 4.78 -3.98 -9.88
N LYS A 68 3.71 -4.71 -10.18
CA LYS A 68 3.66 -6.15 -9.90
C LYS A 68 4.74 -6.86 -10.72
N GLY A 69 5.52 -7.72 -10.06
CA GLY A 69 6.65 -8.43 -10.66
C GLY A 69 7.96 -7.64 -10.68
N ALA A 70 7.95 -6.37 -10.27
CA ALA A 70 9.18 -5.59 -10.13
C ALA A 70 10.09 -6.21 -9.06
N PRO A 71 11.41 -6.27 -9.30
CA PRO A 71 12.35 -6.80 -8.33
C PRO A 71 12.47 -5.87 -7.11
N VAL A 72 12.65 -6.50 -5.96
CA VAL A 72 13.09 -5.86 -4.72
C VAL A 72 14.60 -6.03 -4.63
N GLN A 73 15.30 -5.00 -4.17
CA GLN A 73 16.75 -5.05 -3.98
C GLN A 73 17.12 -6.09 -2.92
N MET A 74 18.07 -6.94 -3.26
CA MET A 74 18.57 -8.04 -2.44
C MET A 74 20.09 -8.04 -2.46
N ASP A 75 20.71 -8.45 -1.36
CA ASP A 75 22.12 -8.80 -1.25
C ASP A 75 22.26 -10.29 -0.80
N ASP A 76 23.48 -10.71 -0.52
CA ASP A 76 23.78 -12.08 -0.06
C ASP A 76 23.11 -12.42 1.30
N ASN A 77 22.70 -11.40 2.07
CA ASN A 77 22.07 -11.54 3.38
C ASN A 77 20.54 -11.39 3.35
N GLY A 78 19.96 -11.01 2.22
CA GLY A 78 18.51 -10.91 2.01
C GLY A 78 18.08 -9.56 1.45
N MET A 79 16.93 -9.05 1.91
CA MET A 79 16.39 -7.78 1.42
C MET A 79 17.22 -6.60 1.94
N ILE A 80 17.46 -5.63 1.07
CA ILE A 80 18.06 -4.34 1.44
C ILE A 80 16.96 -3.40 1.92
N PHE A 81 17.25 -2.61 2.95
CA PHE A 81 16.30 -1.70 3.58
C PHE A 81 16.78 -0.25 3.56
N ALA A 82 15.86 0.66 3.30
CA ALA A 82 16.01 2.08 3.58
C ALA A 82 15.33 2.44 4.90
N THR A 83 15.89 3.40 5.63
CA THR A 83 15.33 3.89 6.91
C THR A 83 14.56 5.19 6.74
N VAL A 84 13.58 5.44 7.62
CA VAL A 84 12.86 6.72 7.67
C VAL A 84 13.49 7.60 8.73
N ASP A 85 13.86 8.83 8.34
CA ASP A 85 14.46 9.79 9.26
C ASP A 85 13.47 10.23 10.35
N ARG A 86 13.97 10.44 11.57
CA ARG A 86 13.13 10.83 12.70
C ARG A 86 12.41 12.16 12.48
N SER A 87 13.00 13.06 11.70
CA SER A 87 12.40 14.36 11.35
C SER A 87 11.14 14.25 10.49
N ALA A 88 10.91 13.11 9.84
CA ALA A 88 9.70 12.88 9.06
C ALA A 88 8.45 12.63 9.91
N TYR A 89 8.62 12.29 11.19
CA TYR A 89 7.51 12.00 12.09
C TYR A 89 6.94 13.27 12.71
N LYS A 90 5.62 13.29 12.90
CA LYS A 90 4.89 14.39 13.55
C LYS A 90 3.84 13.84 14.51
N HIS A 91 3.32 14.71 15.37
CA HIS A 91 2.15 14.41 16.19
C HIS A 91 0.89 14.71 15.36
N TYR A 92 0.09 13.68 15.08
CA TYR A 92 -1.20 13.82 14.38
C TYR A 92 -2.40 13.59 15.32
N GLY A 93 -2.14 13.36 16.60
CA GLY A 93 -3.15 12.98 17.59
C GLY A 93 -3.40 11.48 17.61
N THR A 94 -4.17 11.05 18.60
CA THR A 94 -4.50 9.64 18.82
C THR A 94 -5.31 9.06 17.67
N VAL A 95 -5.00 7.84 17.28
CA VAL A 95 -5.75 7.10 16.26
C VAL A 95 -6.66 6.07 16.92
N ASP A 96 -7.97 6.19 16.71
CA ASP A 96 -8.91 5.11 17.05
C ASP A 96 -8.82 4.01 15.98
N TYR A 97 -8.04 2.99 16.28
CA TYR A 97 -7.83 1.84 15.41
C TYR A 97 -9.14 1.08 15.12
N THR A 98 -9.99 0.91 16.13
CA THR A 98 -11.24 0.16 16.02
C THR A 98 -12.21 0.86 15.07
N GLN A 99 -12.34 2.17 15.21
CA GLN A 99 -13.19 2.98 14.34
C GLN A 99 -12.66 2.93 12.90
N ARG A 100 -11.36 3.12 12.68
CA ARG A 100 -10.76 3.05 11.34
C ARG A 100 -10.94 1.68 10.67
N LEU A 101 -10.74 0.59 11.41
CA LEU A 101 -10.96 -0.76 10.90
C LEU A 101 -12.42 -0.97 10.52
N THR A 102 -13.35 -0.52 11.37
CA THR A 102 -14.79 -0.61 11.14
C THR A 102 -15.20 0.16 9.87
N ASP A 103 -14.67 1.37 9.69
CA ASP A 103 -14.97 2.21 8.53
C ASP A 103 -14.42 1.61 7.24
N MET A 104 -13.22 1.03 7.28
CA MET A 104 -12.65 0.30 6.14
C MET A 104 -13.52 -0.90 5.76
N ILE A 105 -13.95 -1.73 6.73
CA ILE A 105 -14.82 -2.88 6.48
C ILE A 105 -16.13 -2.43 5.81
N LYS A 106 -16.77 -1.39 6.33
CA LYS A 106 -17.99 -0.81 5.75
C LYS A 106 -17.77 -0.31 4.32
N ALA A 107 -16.67 0.41 4.08
CA ALA A 107 -16.33 0.93 2.75
C ALA A 107 -16.11 -0.19 1.72
N VAL A 108 -15.41 -1.27 2.12
CA VAL A 108 -15.19 -2.45 1.27
C VAL A 108 -16.51 -3.15 0.95
N GLN A 109 -17.39 -3.35 1.95
CA GLN A 109 -18.71 -3.94 1.74
C GLN A 109 -19.55 -3.12 0.77
N LYS A 110 -19.63 -1.79 0.97
CA LYS A 110 -20.35 -0.88 0.07
C LYS A 110 -19.83 -0.97 -1.37
N LYS A 111 -18.51 -0.98 -1.56
CA LYS A 111 -17.90 -1.14 -2.89
C LYS A 111 -18.24 -2.49 -3.53
N GLY A 112 -18.24 -3.57 -2.74
CA GLY A 112 -18.67 -4.89 -3.19
C GLY A 112 -20.11 -4.92 -3.70
N MET A 113 -21.02 -4.27 -2.97
CA MET A 113 -22.43 -4.12 -3.38
C MET A 113 -22.57 -3.32 -4.68
N MET A 114 -21.90 -2.17 -4.79
CA MET A 114 -21.92 -1.34 -6.01
C MET A 114 -21.36 -2.07 -7.23
N MET A 115 -20.27 -2.85 -7.08
CA MET A 115 -19.72 -3.65 -8.17
C MET A 115 -20.63 -4.81 -8.58
N ALA A 116 -21.40 -5.38 -7.65
CA ALA A 116 -22.38 -6.42 -7.95
C ALA A 116 -23.58 -5.86 -8.74
N GLU A 117 -24.08 -4.68 -8.36
CA GLU A 117 -25.17 -3.97 -9.06
C GLU A 117 -24.76 -3.48 -10.46
N THR A 118 -23.50 -3.07 -10.65
CA THR A 118 -22.99 -2.66 -11.96
C THR A 118 -22.82 -3.86 -12.91
N LYS A 119 -22.44 -5.03 -12.38
CA LYS A 119 -22.34 -6.26 -13.17
C LYS A 119 -23.72 -6.79 -13.57
N SER A 120 -24.71 -6.73 -12.68
CA SER A 120 -26.07 -7.19 -12.99
C SER A 120 -26.76 -6.31 -14.04
N SER A 121 -26.56 -4.99 -14.03
CA SER A 121 -27.11 -4.07 -15.04
C SER A 121 -26.46 -4.23 -16.43
N SER A 122 -25.13 -4.41 -16.49
CA SER A 122 -24.40 -4.65 -17.74
C SER A 122 -24.72 -5.99 -18.42
N ALA A 123 -25.12 -7.01 -17.64
CA ALA A 123 -25.54 -8.31 -18.16
C ALA A 123 -26.97 -8.28 -18.75
N SER A 124 -27.87 -7.45 -18.20
CA SER A 124 -29.22 -7.25 -18.74
C SER A 124 -29.25 -6.50 -20.08
N ASP A 125 -28.31 -5.57 -20.32
CA ASP A 125 -28.27 -4.80 -21.59
C ASP A 125 -27.76 -5.61 -22.78
N LYS A 126 -26.82 -6.56 -22.57
CA LYS A 126 -26.37 -7.47 -23.65
C LYS A 126 -27.46 -8.46 -24.09
N LYS A 127 -28.43 -8.77 -23.23
CA LYS A 127 -29.51 -9.71 -23.55
C LYS A 127 -30.61 -9.08 -24.42
N LYS A 128 -30.74 -7.74 -24.46
CA LYS A 128 -31.73 -7.04 -25.30
C LYS A 128 -31.27 -6.77 -26.74
N LYS A 129 -29.97 -6.84 -27.05
CA LYS A 129 -29.44 -6.62 -28.42
C LYS A 129 -29.33 -7.89 -29.29
N GLY A 130 -29.69 -9.06 -28.77
CA GLY A 130 -29.61 -10.35 -29.47
C GLY A 130 -30.95 -10.98 -29.84
N LEU A 131 -32.07 -10.25 -29.73
CA LEU A 131 -33.41 -10.73 -30.09
C LEU A 131 -34.04 -9.78 -31.12
N SER A 132 -33.42 -9.70 -32.30
CA SER A 132 -34.07 -9.24 -33.52
C SER A 132 -33.26 -9.76 -34.71
N GLU A 133 -33.50 -11.02 -35.06
CA GLU A 133 -33.38 -11.52 -36.43
C GLU A 133 -34.77 -11.95 -36.89
#